data_AF-A0A3G2R483-F1
#
_entry.id   AF-A0A3G2R483-F1
#
_cell.length_a   1.000
_cell.length_b   1.000
_cell.length_c   1.000
_cell.angle_alpha   90.00
_cell.angle_beta   90.00
_cell.angle_gamma   90.00
#
_symmetry.space_group_name_H-M   'P 1'
#
loop_
_entity.id
_entity.type
_entity.pdbx_description
1 polymer ?
#
loop_
_entity_poly.entity_id
_entity_poly.type
_entity_poly.pdbx_seq_one_letter_code
_entity_poly.pdbx_strand_id
1 'polypeptide(L)' 'MINSQIKENILRDLNKLPIELQKKVYDFINALLLTLPKGNSPKNVLSFSGIMNKQDAKEISTIIEEGCEKIDEDEW' A
#
# COMPACT_ATOMS: atom_id res chain seq x y z
N MET A 1 9.82 -11.26 1.81
CA MET A 1 10.82 -12.22 2.35
C MET A 1 11.72 -11.44 3.29
N ILE A 2 11.91 -11.87 4.54
CA ILE A 2 12.82 -11.15 5.46
C ILE A 2 14.27 -11.36 5.00
N ASN A 3 15.07 -10.30 4.95
CA ASN A 3 16.49 -10.41 4.67
C ASN A 3 17.17 -11.25 5.77
N SER A 4 17.89 -12.31 5.40
CA SER A 4 18.48 -13.26 6.35
C SER A 4 19.46 -12.61 7.32
N GLN A 5 20.29 -11.66 6.87
CA GLN A 5 21.22 -10.93 7.72
C GLN A 5 20.49 -10.06 8.75
N ILE A 6 19.40 -9.40 8.32
CA ILE A 6 18.58 -8.57 9.21
C ILE A 6 17.91 -9.44 10.27
N LYS A 7 17.36 -10.60 9.89
CA LYS A 7 16.74 -11.55 10.82
C LYS A 7 17.72 -12.02 11.89
N GLU A 8 18.92 -12.43 11.49
CA GLU A 8 19.95 -12.93 12.42
C GLU A 8 20.43 -11.85 13.38
N ASN A 9 20.65 -10.63 12.88
CA ASN A 9 21.04 -9.49 13.71
C ASN A 9 19.97 -9.17 14.75
N ILE A 10 18.68 -9.12 14.36
CA ILE A 10 17.57 -8.89 15.28
C ILE A 10 17.54 -9.97 16.36
N LEU A 11 17.60 -11.25 15.99
CA LEU A 11 17.56 -12.35 16.97
C LEU A 11 18.75 -12.31 17.95
N ARG A 12 19.96 -12.05 17.44
CA ARG A 12 21.16 -11.93 18.27
C ARG A 12 21.03 -10.81 19.30
N ASP A 13 20.50 -9.67 18.90
CA ASP A 13 20.43 -8.51 19.78
C ASP A 13 19.23 -8.62 20.73
N LEU A 14 18.10 -9.20 20.30
CA LEU A 14 16.94 -9.47 21.15
C LEU A 14 17.26 -10.42 22.31
N ASN A 15 18.08 -11.45 22.05
CA ASN A 15 18.52 -12.42 23.07
C ASN A 15 19.36 -11.79 24.20
N LYS A 16 19.95 -10.61 23.99
CA LYS A 16 20.73 -9.90 25.01
C LYS A 16 19.86 -8.99 25.89
N LEU A 17 18.63 -8.74 25.48
CA LEU A 17 17.74 -7.82 26.18
C LEU A 17 17.00 -8.53 27.32
N PRO A 18 16.74 -7.84 28.46
CA PRO A 18 15.78 -8.29 29.45
C PRO A 18 14.38 -8.44 28.85
N ILE A 19 13.57 -9.32 29.43
CA ILE A 19 12.23 -9.67 28.91
C ILE A 19 11.32 -8.44 28.70
N GLU A 20 11.40 -7.43 29.57
CA GLU A 20 10.60 -6.21 29.45
C GLU A 20 10.97 -5.38 28.22
N LEU A 21 12.25 -5.38 27.82
CA LEU A 21 12.68 -4.71 26.59
C LEU A 21 12.38 -5.56 25.34
N GLN A 22 12.42 -6.89 25.45
CA GLN A 22 11.96 -7.77 24.36
C GLN A 22 10.48 -7.53 24.04
N LYS A 23 9.62 -7.39 25.06
CA LYS A 23 8.20 -7.04 24.89
C LYS A 23 8.03 -5.70 24.16
N LYS A 24 8.80 -4.67 24.54
CA LYS A 24 8.75 -3.38 23.85
C LYS A 24 9.10 -3.49 22.36
N VAL A 25 10.09 -4.31 22.00
CA VAL A 25 10.43 -4.56 20.59
C VAL A 25 9.26 -5.24 19.86
N TYR A 26 8.62 -6.23 20.50
CA TYR A 26 7.45 -6.90 19.94
C TYR A 26 6.28 -5.93 19.74
N ASP A 27 5.98 -5.09 20.71
CA ASP A 27 4.93 -4.07 20.63
C ASP A 27 5.22 -3.06 19.51
N PHE A 28 6.48 -2.65 19.36
CA PHE A 28 6.90 -1.77 18.27
C PHE A 28 6.70 -2.40 16.89
N ILE A 29 7.07 -3.68 16.72
CA ILE A 29 6.82 -4.42 15.47
C ILE A 29 5.32 -4.47 15.18
N ASN A 30 4.47 -4.75 16.18
CA ASN A 30 3.01 -4.74 16.00
C ASN A 30 2.49 -3.36 15.58
N ALA A 31 3.01 -2.29 16.18
CA ALA A 31 2.65 -0.93 15.78
C ALA A 31 3.02 -0.65 14.31
N LEU A 32 4.21 -1.05 13.88
CA LEU A 32 4.62 -0.92 12.48
C LEU A 32 3.70 -1.73 11.53
N LEU A 33 3.30 -2.94 11.91
CA LEU A 33 2.37 -3.74 11.12
C LEU A 33 1.00 -3.05 10.95
N LEU A 34 0.56 -2.27 11.93
CA LEU A 34 -0.68 -1.49 11.84
C LEU A 34 -0.55 -0.29 10.89
N THR A 35 0.65 0.27 10.72
CA THR A 35 0.92 1.37 9.79
C THR A 35 1.05 0.93 8.33
N LEU A 36 1.21 -0.37 8.08
CA LEU A 36 1.28 -0.87 6.71
C LEU A 36 0.01 -0.49 5.95
N PRO A 37 0.12 -0.06 4.68
CA PRO A 37 -1.05 0.21 3.86
C PRO A 37 -1.94 -1.03 3.84
N LYS A 38 -3.10 -0.93 4.48
CA LYS A 38 -4.11 -1.98 4.36
C LYS A 38 -4.73 -1.78 2.99
N GLY A 39 -4.41 -2.67 2.06
CA GLY A 39 -5.17 -2.76 0.81
C GLY A 39 -6.65 -2.83 1.17
N ASN A 40 -7.49 -2.11 0.41
CA ASN A 40 -8.93 -2.22 0.58
C ASN A 40 -9.31 -3.70 0.51
N SER A 41 -10.14 -4.16 1.46
CA SER A 41 -10.68 -5.52 1.37
C SER A 41 -11.32 -5.69 -0.01
N PRO A 42 -11.18 -6.86 -0.68
CA PRO A 42 -11.87 -7.12 -1.95
C PRO A 42 -13.38 -6.83 -1.87
N LYS A 43 -13.97 -6.96 -0.68
CA LYS A 43 -15.38 -6.60 -0.40
C LYS A 43 -15.68 -5.10 -0.62
N ASN A 44 -14.73 -4.21 -0.38
CA ASN A 44 -14.89 -2.77 -0.58
C ASN A 44 -14.84 -2.41 -2.06
N VAL A 45 -14.12 -3.18 -2.89
CA VAL A 45 -14.07 -2.97 -4.35
C VAL A 45 -15.39 -3.33 -5.00
N LEU A 46 -16.09 -4.37 -4.49
CA LEU A 46 -17.41 -4.77 -5.01
C LEU A 46 -18.47 -3.67 -4.89
N SER A 47 -18.34 -2.76 -3.92
CA SER A 47 -19.25 -1.61 -3.81
C SER A 47 -19.22 -0.68 -5.02
N PHE A 48 -18.12 -0.70 -5.79
CA PHE A 48 -17.97 0.08 -7.01
C PHE A 48 -18.48 -0.63 -8.27
N SER A 49 -18.91 -1.89 -8.16
CA SER A 49 -19.45 -2.65 -9.29
C SER A 49 -20.76 -2.02 -9.78
N GLY A 50 -20.78 -1.61 -11.04
CA GLY A 50 -21.98 -1.03 -11.68
C GLY A 50 -22.27 0.44 -11.33
N ILE A 51 -21.37 1.14 -10.61
CA ILE A 51 -21.51 2.59 -10.37
C ILE A 51 -21.33 3.38 -11.69
N MET A 52 -20.44 2.92 -12.57
CA MET A 52 -20.18 3.57 -13.85
C MET A 52 -21.28 3.18 -14.87
N ASN A 53 -22.07 4.16 -15.28
CA ASN A 53 -23.05 3.96 -16.34
C ASN A 53 -22.38 4.09 -17.73
N LYS A 54 -23.11 3.79 -18.81
CA LYS A 54 -22.57 3.84 -20.18
C LYS A 54 -22.07 5.22 -20.60
N GLN A 55 -22.72 6.28 -20.11
CA GLN A 55 -22.32 7.65 -20.39
C GLN A 55 -21.00 7.97 -19.70
N ASP A 56 -20.88 7.66 -18.41
CA ASP A 56 -19.64 7.84 -17.63
C ASP A 56 -18.47 7.09 -18.28
N ALA A 57 -18.70 5.84 -18.72
CA ALA A 57 -17.68 5.04 -19.39
C ALA A 57 -17.25 5.65 -20.73
N LYS A 58 -18.21 6.19 -21.50
CA LYS A 58 -17.92 6.85 -22.77
C LYS A 58 -17.13 8.13 -22.57
N GLU A 59 -17.49 8.94 -21.60
CA GLU A 59 -16.80 10.18 -21.26
C GLU A 59 -15.35 9.92 -20.84
N ILE A 60 -15.10 8.91 -19.99
CA ILE A 60 -13.74 8.50 -19.62
C ILE A 60 -12.95 8.01 -20.84
N SER A 61 -13.55 7.20 -21.72
CA SER A 61 -12.89 6.74 -22.95
C SER A 61 -12.47 7.91 -23.82
N THR A 62 -13.37 8.88 -24.02
CA THR A 62 -13.10 10.10 -24.80
C THR A 62 -11.95 10.89 -24.18
N ILE A 63 -11.95 11.12 -22.86
CA ILE A 63 -10.88 11.87 -22.19
C ILE A 63 -9.51 11.16 -22.34
N ILE A 64 -9.47 9.83 -22.23
CA ILE A 64 -8.23 9.06 -22.41
C ILE A 64 -7.75 9.17 -23.86
N GLU A 65 -8.62 8.96 -24.84
CA GLU A 65 -8.28 9.05 -26.27
C GLU A 65 -7.86 10.48 -26.67
N GLU A 66 -8.47 11.49 -26.05
CA GLU A 66 -8.24 12.88 -26.37
C GLU A 66 -7.02 13.47 -25.67
N GLY A 67 -6.70 13.04 -24.44
CA GLY A 67 -5.66 13.66 -23.61
C GLY A 67 -4.50 12.76 -23.17
N CYS A 68 -4.62 11.43 -23.25
CA CYS A 68 -3.52 10.55 -22.87
C CYS A 68 -2.41 10.59 -23.92
N GLU A 69 -1.16 10.74 -23.47
CA GLU A 69 0.04 10.75 -24.33
C GLU A 69 0.08 11.86 -25.39
N LYS A 70 -0.83 12.84 -25.32
CA LYS A 70 -0.76 14.07 -26.11
C LYS A 70 -0.06 15.15 -25.30
N ILE A 71 0.92 15.79 -25.93
CA ILE A 71 1.65 16.92 -25.37
C ILE A 71 1.07 18.16 -26.02
N ASP A 72 0.51 19.06 -25.22
CA ASP A 72 0.17 20.41 -25.68
C ASP A 72 1.45 21.26 -25.63
N GLU A 73 1.96 21.63 -26.80
CA GLU A 73 3.19 22.42 -26.94
C GLU A 73 2.99 23.89 -26.54
N ASP A 74 1.74 24.37 -26.42
CA ASP A 74 1.40 25.76 -26.06
C ASP A 74 1.09 25.93 -24.56
N GLU A 75 0.92 24.83 -23.81
CA GLU A 75 0.65 24.85 -22.35
C GLU A 75 1.92 24.72 -21.47
N TRP A 76 3.14 24.68 -22.05
CA TRP A 76 4.42 24.50 -21.33
C TRP A 76 5.50 25.51 -21.71
#